data_AF-A0A0G0NQZ6-F1
#
_entry.id   AF-A0A0G0NQZ6-F1
#
_cell.length_a   1.000
_cell.length_b   1.000
_cell.length_c   1.000
_cell.angle_alpha   90.00
_cell.angle_beta   90.00
_cell.angle_gamma   90.00
#
_symmetry.space_group_name_H-M   'P 1'
#
loop_
_entity.id
_entity.type
_entity.pdbx_description
1 polymer ?
#
loop_
_entity_poly.entity_id
_entity_poly.type
_entity_poly.pdbx_seq_one_letter_code
_entity_poly.pdbx_strand_id
1 'polypeptide(L)'
;MIEEELPKAFLKAEIRKGNKYLFVAYQDDIPVGYLLTNKTKGGIAFGHWLGVNSKFQKQGAATALLSFWEKDALEEGAHKLQLWTTRNNLTFYKNRGFTKGGSFPESWFGLDHFLFYKTLRKSDEKLFLRDFLKKKSG
;
A
#
# COMPACT_ATOMS: atom_id res chain seq x y z
N MET A 1 5.47 20.36 -5.24
CA MET A 1 4.44 19.32 -5.39
C MET A 1 4.60 18.16 -4.39
N ILE A 2 5.53 17.21 -4.52
CA ILE A 2 5.67 16.12 -3.50
C ILE A 2 6.08 16.64 -2.12
N GLU A 3 7.04 17.58 -2.04
CA GLU A 3 7.46 18.17 -0.76
C GLU A 3 6.40 19.09 -0.12
N GLU A 4 5.43 19.55 -0.90
CA GLU A 4 4.31 20.38 -0.41
C GLU A 4 3.16 19.50 0.11
N GLU A 5 2.86 18.39 -0.57
CA GLU A 5 1.80 17.46 -0.15
C GLU A 5 2.26 16.49 0.96
N LEU A 6 3.54 16.11 0.97
CA LEU A 6 4.15 15.23 1.97
C LEU A 6 5.55 15.73 2.34
N PRO A 7 5.63 16.75 3.22
CA PRO A 7 6.90 17.21 3.74
C PRO A 7 7.70 16.07 4.38
N LYS A 8 9.01 16.02 4.13
CA LYS A 8 9.89 14.97 4.68
C LYS A 8 9.79 14.82 6.20
N ALA A 9 9.67 15.95 6.91
CA ALA A 9 9.50 15.97 8.36
C ALA A 9 8.21 15.28 8.80
N PHE A 10 7.11 15.56 8.10
CA PHE A 10 5.81 14.93 8.35
C PHE A 10 5.88 13.42 8.07
N LEU A 11 6.42 13.00 6.92
CA LEU A 11 6.56 11.58 6.59
C LEU A 11 7.39 10.83 7.64
N LYS A 12 8.55 11.39 8.05
CA LYS A 12 9.39 10.80 9.11
C LYS A 12 8.62 10.68 10.44
N ALA A 13 7.84 11.69 10.80
CA ALA A 13 7.05 11.66 12.03
C ALA A 13 5.97 10.57 11.97
N GLU A 14 5.26 10.42 10.86
CA GLU A 14 4.22 9.40 10.70
C GLU A 14 4.78 7.97 10.66
N ILE A 15 5.97 7.77 10.10
CA ILE A 15 6.68 6.48 10.17
C ILE A 15 7.07 6.18 11.61
N ARG A 16 7.64 7.14 12.35
CA ARG A 16 8.03 6.96 13.77
C ARG A 16 6.85 6.66 14.67
N LYS A 17 5.68 7.23 14.39
CA LYS A 17 4.42 6.92 15.11
C LYS A 17 3.82 5.56 14.73
N GLY A 18 4.34 4.90 13.70
CA GLY A 18 3.77 3.67 13.15
C GLY A 18 2.46 3.88 12.40
N ASN A 19 2.18 5.09 11.90
CA ASN A 19 0.99 5.38 11.10
C ASN A 19 1.20 5.10 9.61
N LYS A 20 2.46 5.08 9.16
CA LYS A 20 2.87 4.77 7.80
C LYS A 20 4.06 3.80 7.81
N TYR A 21 4.14 2.96 6.79
CA TYR A 21 5.27 2.06 6.58
C TYR A 21 5.90 2.33 5.23
N LEU A 22 7.23 2.33 5.19
CA LEU A 22 8.01 2.51 3.97
C LEU A 22 8.85 1.25 3.75
N PHE A 23 8.44 0.43 2.78
CA PHE A 23 9.23 -0.71 2.32
C PHE A 23 10.13 -0.26 1.18
N VAL A 24 11.38 -0.71 1.18
CA VAL A 24 12.39 -0.35 0.18
C VAL A 24 12.96 -1.63 -0.41
N ALA A 25 13.00 -1.69 -1.74
CA ALA A 25 13.64 -2.79 -2.46
C ALA A 25 15.09 -2.41 -2.77
N TYR A 26 16.00 -3.34 -2.49
CA TYR A 26 17.43 -3.21 -2.77
C TYR A 26 17.88 -4.21 -3.82
N GLN A 27 18.81 -3.80 -4.66
CA GLN A 27 19.57 -4.66 -5.56
C GLN A 27 21.03 -4.25 -5.43
N ASP A 28 21.90 -5.18 -5.02
CA ASP A 28 23.32 -4.91 -4.76
C ASP A 28 23.53 -3.69 -3.84
N ASP A 29 22.81 -3.64 -2.71
CA ASP A 29 22.78 -2.54 -1.73
C ASP A 29 22.30 -1.18 -2.26
N ILE A 30 21.86 -1.10 -3.53
CA ILE A 30 21.30 0.12 -4.11
C ILE A 30 19.77 0.10 -3.93
N PRO A 31 19.15 1.16 -3.40
CA PRO A 31 17.69 1.27 -3.34
C PRO A 31 17.13 1.49 -4.75
N VAL A 32 16.32 0.55 -5.23
CA VAL A 32 15.77 0.54 -6.60
C VAL A 32 14.28 0.82 -6.68
N GLY A 33 13.57 0.74 -5.56
CA GLY A 33 12.14 1.00 -5.49
C GLY A 33 11.63 1.09 -4.06
N TYR A 34 10.41 1.57 -3.91
CA TYR A 34 9.76 1.70 -2.61
C TYR A 34 8.25 1.50 -2.71
N LEU A 35 7.65 1.12 -1.58
CA LEU A 35 6.23 1.07 -1.35
C LEU A 35 5.92 1.77 -0.01
N LEU A 36 5.18 2.87 -0.09
CA LEU A 36 4.66 3.61 1.06
C LEU A 36 3.22 3.19 1.31
N THR A 37 2.92 2.76 2.52
CA THR A 37 1.59 2.31 2.95
C THR A 37 1.17 3.03 4.22
N ASN A 38 -0.12 2.99 4.53
CA ASN A 38 -0.64 3.39 5.83
C ASN A 38 -0.79 2.14 6.72
N LYS A 39 -0.73 2.35 8.04
CA LYS A 39 -1.13 1.34 9.02
C LYS A 39 -2.51 0.78 8.68
N THR A 40 -2.67 -0.53 8.80
CA THR A 40 -3.96 -1.20 8.59
C THR A 40 -5.03 -0.61 9.52
N LYS A 41 -6.20 -0.28 8.94
CA LYS A 41 -7.36 0.23 9.69
C LYS A 41 -8.61 -0.53 9.28
N GLY A 42 -9.37 -1.02 10.25
CA GLY A 42 -10.61 -1.78 9.99
C GLY A 42 -10.38 -3.04 9.13
N GLY A 43 -9.17 -3.60 9.16
CA GLY A 43 -8.80 -4.76 8.34
C GLY A 43 -8.48 -4.44 6.88
N ILE A 44 -8.35 -3.16 6.51
CA ILE A 44 -7.93 -2.73 5.18
C ILE A 44 -6.53 -2.10 5.28
N ALA A 45 -5.59 -2.63 4.50
CA ALA A 45 -4.29 -2.01 4.32
C ALA A 45 -4.30 -1.15 3.05
N PHE A 46 -3.89 0.12 3.18
CA PHE A 46 -3.94 1.07 2.08
C PHE A 46 -2.53 1.40 1.55
N GLY A 47 -2.31 1.13 0.27
CA GLY A 47 -1.09 1.46 -0.46
C GLY A 47 -1.19 2.89 -0.99
N HIS A 48 -0.25 3.74 -0.56
CA HIS A 48 -0.22 5.15 -0.93
C HIS A 48 0.59 5.34 -2.22
N TRP A 49 1.89 5.04 -2.20
CA TRP A 49 2.78 5.22 -3.35
C TRP A 49 3.64 3.99 -3.59
N LEU A 50 3.72 3.55 -4.85
CA LEU A 50 4.62 2.49 -5.32
C LEU A 50 5.45 3.08 -6.46
N GLY A 51 6.78 3.03 -6.31
CA GLY A 51 7.71 3.52 -7.32
C GLY A 51 8.88 2.58 -7.50
N VAL A 52 9.30 2.37 -8.74
CA VAL A 52 10.55 1.68 -9.08
C VAL A 52 11.32 2.57 -10.05
N ASN A 53 12.61 2.74 -9.77
CA ASN A 53 13.54 3.46 -10.64
C ASN A 53 13.47 2.86 -12.04
N SER A 54 13.32 3.70 -13.07
CA SER A 54 13.11 3.27 -14.46
C SER A 54 14.17 2.31 -14.98
N LYS A 55 15.42 2.45 -14.54
CA LYS A 55 16.53 1.55 -14.90
C LYS A 55 16.38 0.12 -14.35
N PHE A 56 15.58 -0.04 -13.30
CA PHE A 56 15.35 -1.30 -12.59
C PHE A 56 13.90 -1.82 -12.75
N GLN A 57 13.10 -1.17 -13.62
CA GLN A 57 11.76 -1.64 -13.93
C GLN A 57 11.78 -2.94 -14.74
N LYS A 58 10.66 -3.68 -14.69
CA LYS A 58 10.48 -4.99 -15.34
C LYS A 58 11.43 -6.09 -14.84
N GLN A 59 12.15 -5.87 -13.74
CA GLN A 59 13.06 -6.84 -13.10
C GLN A 59 12.48 -7.44 -11.81
N GLY A 60 11.20 -7.18 -11.51
CA GLY A 60 10.49 -7.81 -10.38
C GLY A 60 10.45 -7.00 -9.08
N ALA A 61 11.17 -5.89 -8.95
CA ALA A 61 11.19 -5.06 -7.73
C ALA A 61 9.77 -4.68 -7.22
N ALA A 62 8.89 -4.21 -8.11
CA ALA A 62 7.52 -3.87 -7.73
C ALA A 62 6.70 -5.10 -7.28
N THR A 63 6.94 -6.27 -7.89
CA THR A 63 6.30 -7.52 -7.47
C THR A 63 6.77 -7.92 -6.08
N ALA A 64 8.08 -7.85 -5.82
CA ALA A 64 8.66 -8.18 -4.51
C ALA A 64 8.10 -7.27 -3.40
N LEU A 65 7.99 -5.97 -3.65
CA LEU A 65 7.39 -5.01 -2.71
C LEU A 65 5.92 -5.35 -2.41
N LEU A 66 5.12 -5.66 -3.43
CA LEU A 66 3.71 -6.02 -3.25
C LEU A 66 3.56 -7.34 -2.49
N SER A 67 4.35 -8.37 -2.82
CA SER A 67 4.34 -9.64 -2.10
C SER A 67 4.77 -9.50 -0.65
N PHE A 68 5.76 -8.66 -0.37
CA PHE A 68 6.16 -8.35 1.00
C PHE A 68 5.02 -7.67 1.77
N TRP A 69 4.40 -6.65 1.17
CA TRP A 69 3.27 -5.95 1.79
C TRP A 69 2.05 -6.85 2.01
N GLU A 70 1.77 -7.80 1.11
CA GLU A 70 0.70 -8.79 1.31
C GLU A 70 0.93 -9.60 2.60
N LYS A 71 2.16 -10.04 2.85
CA LYS A 71 2.53 -10.76 4.07
C LYS A 71 2.42 -9.87 5.30
N ASP A 72 3.02 -8.69 5.26
CA ASP A 72 3.00 -7.72 6.37
C ASP A 72 1.56 -7.33 6.75
N ALA A 73 0.71 -7.03 5.77
CA ALA A 73 -0.69 -6.68 6.00
C ALA A 73 -1.49 -7.84 6.63
N LEU A 74 -1.22 -9.09 6.25
CA LEU A 74 -1.85 -10.27 6.89
C LEU A 74 -1.48 -10.37 8.38
N GLU A 75 -0.22 -10.10 8.73
CA GLU A 75 0.28 -10.10 10.11
C GLU A 75 -0.35 -8.97 10.95
N GLU A 76 -0.60 -7.81 10.33
CA GLU A 76 -1.37 -6.70 10.92
C GLU A 76 -2.86 -7.00 11.09
N GLY A 77 -3.35 -8.08 10.49
CA GLY A 77 -4.74 -8.48 10.58
C GLY A 77 -5.61 -8.02 9.40
N ALA A 78 -5.02 -7.49 8.34
CA ALA A 78 -5.77 -7.10 7.14
C ALA A 78 -6.43 -8.30 6.47
N HIS A 79 -7.61 -8.06 5.89
CA HIS A 79 -8.30 -9.01 5.02
C HIS A 79 -8.31 -8.53 3.56
N LYS A 80 -7.98 -7.26 3.30
CA LYS A 80 -7.85 -6.69 1.96
C LYS A 80 -6.70 -5.68 1.88
N LEU A 81 -6.07 -5.64 0.70
CA LEU A 81 -5.26 -4.51 0.24
C LEU A 81 -6.12 -3.58 -0.61
N GLN A 82 -5.82 -2.29 -0.56
CA GLN A 82 -6.48 -1.26 -1.36
C GLN A 82 -5.46 -0.23 -1.86
N LEU A 83 -5.62 0.24 -3.10
CA LEU A 83 -4.83 1.34 -3.65
C LEU A 83 -5.60 2.09 -4.76
N TRP A 84 -5.12 3.28 -5.08
CA TRP A 84 -5.53 4.03 -6.27
C TRP A 84 -4.44 3.94 -7.34
N THR A 85 -4.86 3.84 -8.59
CA THR A 85 -3.95 3.80 -9.73
C THR A 85 -4.52 4.53 -10.94
N THR A 86 -3.68 4.90 -11.89
CA THR A 86 -4.08 5.48 -13.18
C THR A 86 -4.17 4.39 -14.26
N ARG A 87 -4.66 4.78 -15.44
CA ARG A 87 -4.89 3.90 -16.61
C ARG A 87 -3.65 3.08 -17.01
N ASN A 88 -2.46 3.64 -16.84
CA ASN A 88 -1.20 3.03 -17.28
C ASN A 88 -0.81 1.76 -16.51
N ASN A 89 -1.30 1.59 -15.28
CA ASN A 89 -0.91 0.47 -14.43
C ASN A 89 -2.05 -0.54 -14.17
N LEU A 90 -3.18 -0.41 -14.86
CA LEU A 90 -4.33 -1.30 -14.65
C LEU A 90 -3.97 -2.78 -14.87
N THR A 91 -3.33 -3.08 -16.00
CA THR A 91 -2.89 -4.44 -16.34
C THR A 91 -1.85 -4.96 -15.34
N PHE A 92 -0.94 -4.09 -14.88
CA PHE A 92 0.07 -4.45 -13.89
C PHE A 92 -0.57 -4.98 -12.59
N TYR A 93 -1.60 -4.30 -12.08
CA TYR A 93 -2.29 -4.72 -10.85
C TYR A 93 -3.23 -5.91 -11.09
N LYS A 94 -3.97 -5.95 -12.21
CA LYS A 94 -4.83 -7.09 -12.57
C LYS A 94 -4.04 -8.41 -12.61
N ASN A 95 -2.87 -8.39 -13.25
CA ASN A 95 -2.01 -9.57 -13.35
C ASN A 95 -1.44 -10.04 -11.99
N ARG A 96 -1.59 -9.23 -10.93
CA ARG A 96 -1.15 -9.54 -9.56
C ARG A 96 -2.32 -9.86 -8.63
N GLY A 97 -3.50 -10.10 -9.19
CA GLY A 97 -4.69 -10.51 -8.46
C GLY A 97 -5.47 -9.36 -7.82
N PHE A 98 -5.20 -8.11 -8.19
CA PHE A 98 -6.06 -7.00 -7.80
C PHE A 98 -7.27 -6.89 -8.74
N THR A 99 -8.42 -6.56 -8.17
CA THR A 99 -9.68 -6.30 -8.84
C THR A 99 -9.97 -4.81 -8.86
N LYS A 100 -10.48 -4.30 -9.99
CA LYS A 100 -10.99 -2.92 -10.07
C LYS A 100 -12.30 -2.83 -9.26
N GLY A 101 -12.33 -1.97 -8.25
CA GLY A 101 -13.50 -1.71 -7.40
C GLY A 101 -14.24 -0.42 -7.71
N GLY A 102 -13.63 0.52 -8.43
CA GLY A 102 -14.25 1.81 -8.73
C GLY A 102 -13.44 2.65 -9.71
N SER A 103 -14.06 3.75 -10.15
CA SER A 103 -13.41 4.78 -10.97
C SER A 103 -13.67 6.14 -10.34
N PHE A 104 -12.71 7.03 -10.44
CA PHE A 104 -12.79 8.41 -9.99
C PHE A 104 -12.26 9.29 -11.13
N PRO A 105 -13.14 9.66 -12.09
CA PRO A 105 -12.75 10.48 -13.22
C PRO A 105 -12.38 11.90 -12.77
N GLU A 106 -11.52 12.58 -13.54
CA GLU A 106 -11.09 13.96 -13.28
C GLU A 106 -10.63 14.22 -11.82
N SER A 107 -9.93 13.23 -11.24
CA SER A 107 -9.51 13.26 -9.84
C SER A 107 -8.19 14.03 -9.68
N TRP A 108 -7.29 13.60 -8.80
CA TRP A 108 -6.01 14.27 -8.55
C TRP A 108 -5.28 14.62 -9.85
N PHE A 109 -4.89 15.89 -9.96
CA PHE A 109 -4.22 16.47 -11.13
C PHE A 109 -5.01 16.35 -12.45
N GLY A 110 -6.34 16.22 -12.38
CA GLY A 110 -7.21 16.05 -13.54
C GLY A 110 -7.13 14.67 -14.19
N LEU A 111 -6.52 13.68 -13.52
CA LEU A 111 -6.36 12.33 -14.05
C LEU A 111 -7.44 11.38 -13.56
N ASP A 112 -7.88 10.49 -14.44
CA ASP A 112 -8.71 9.34 -14.07
C ASP A 112 -7.95 8.40 -13.13
N HIS A 113 -8.49 8.24 -11.93
CA HIS A 113 -8.01 7.27 -10.96
C HIS A 113 -8.97 6.08 -10.86
N PHE A 114 -8.42 4.92 -10.54
CA PHE A 114 -9.17 3.68 -10.42
C PHE A 114 -8.83 3.02 -9.09
N LEU A 115 -9.89 2.72 -8.33
CA LEU A 115 -9.77 2.01 -7.08
C LEU A 115 -9.50 0.54 -7.39
N PHE A 116 -8.41 0.00 -6.85
CA PHE A 116 -8.06 -1.41 -6.94
C PHE A 116 -7.96 -2.01 -5.55
N TYR A 117 -8.40 -3.25 -5.41
CA TYR A 117 -8.27 -4.00 -4.16
C TYR A 117 -7.89 -5.46 -4.42
N LYS A 118 -7.26 -6.09 -3.44
CA LYS A 118 -6.96 -7.53 -3.45
C LYS A 118 -7.44 -8.14 -2.13
N THR A 119 -8.24 -9.20 -2.21
CA THR A 119 -8.69 -9.92 -1.02
C THR A 119 -7.59 -10.88 -0.58
N LEU A 120 -7.15 -10.78 0.67
CA LEU A 120 -6.11 -11.65 1.25
C LEU A 120 -6.74 -12.83 2.00
N ARG A 121 -7.87 -12.59 2.67
CA ARG A 121 -8.64 -13.60 3.41
C ARG A 121 -10.07 -13.13 3.66
N LYS A 122 -10.89 -14.00 4.24
CA LYS A 122 -12.22 -13.61 4.77
C LYS A 122 -12.05 -12.58 5.90
N SER A 123 -12.97 -11.61 5.95
CA SER A 123 -13.00 -10.63 7.04
C SER A 123 -13.24 -11.31 8.39
N ASP A 124 -12.47 -10.93 9.40
CA ASP A 124 -12.59 -11.41 10.77
C ASP A 124 -12.22 -10.29 11.76
N GLU A 125 -13.23 -9.79 12.46
CA GLU A 125 -13.09 -8.70 13.43
C GLU A 125 -12.13 -9.02 14.57
N LYS A 126 -12.01 -10.30 14.96
CA LYS A 126 -11.11 -10.72 16.03
C LYS A 126 -9.65 -10.45 15.67
N LEU A 127 -9.34 -10.42 14.37
CA LEU A 127 -7.99 -10.18 13.88
C LEU A 127 -7.70 -8.69 13.73
N PHE A 128 -8.56 -7.93 13.05
CA PHE A 128 -8.29 -6.51 12.80
C PHE A 128 -8.73 -5.55 13.93
N LEU A 129 -9.55 -6.02 14.88
CA LEU A 129 -9.86 -5.29 16.12
C LEU A 129 -9.14 -5.87 17.34
N ARG A 130 -8.15 -6.77 17.16
CA ARG A 130 -7.49 -7.49 18.25
C ARG A 130 -7.03 -6.58 19.40
N ASP A 131 -6.45 -5.42 19.07
CA ASP A 131 -5.93 -4.49 20.07
C ASP A 131 -7.05 -3.74 20.81
N PHE A 132 -8.14 -3.41 20.10
CA PHE A 132 -9.32 -2.80 20.71
C PHE A 132 -10.02 -3.79 21.65
N LEU A 133 -10.20 -5.03 21.20
CA LEU A 133 -10.80 -6.10 21.99
C LEU A 133 -9.97 -6.41 23.24
N LYS A 134 -8.64 -6.46 23.14
CA LYS A 134 -7.74 -6.61 24.29
C LYS A 134 -7.91 -5.49 25.32
N LYS A 135 -8.03 -4.24 24.88
CA LYS A 135 -8.23 -3.07 25.76
C LYS A 135 -9.61 -3.04 26.41
N LYS A 136 -10.63 -3.66 25.81
CA LYS A 136 -11.99 -3.71 26.36
C LYS A 136 -12.13 -4.81 27.42
N SER A 137 -11.31 -5.86 27.32
CA SER A 137 -11.37 -7.03 28.21
C SER A 137 -10.42 -6.96 29.42
N GLY A 138 -9.61 -5.91 29.54
CA GLY A 138 -8.72 -5.66 30.69
C GLY A 138 -9.10 -4.37 31.38
#